data_AF-A0AAE9JGB8-F1
#
_entry.id   AF-A0AAE9JGB8-F1
#
_cell.length_a   1.000
_cell.length_b   1.000
_cell.length_c   1.000
_cell.angle_alpha   90.00
_cell.angle_beta   90.00
_cell.angle_gamma   90.00
#
_symmetry.space_group_name_H-M   'P 1'
#
loop_
_entity.id
_entity.type
_entity.pdbx_description
1 polymer ?
#
loop_
_entity_poly.entity_id
_entity_poly.type
_entity_poly.pdbx_seq_one_letter_code
_entity_poly.pdbx_strand_id
1 'polypeptide(L)'
;MEGMLQSAEVEGRDFDNNRYDECLWRVKLPHQARSVVTSKLRRCMYATDGQWMTIIRQDHNPKLFRRFELTDNNPFCPSFISQLILINDMSREMVIACSSNGVVRIWDPCFLAWCDDYEKPAELVSASFPLESQMKLSDDTNRCLFE
;
A
#
# COMPACT_ATOMS: atom_id res chain seq x y z
N MET A 1 -13.81 18.61 -14.36
CA MET A 1 -13.72 17.33 -13.60
C MET A 1 -14.94 16.43 -13.83
N GLU A 2 -16.10 16.98 -14.23
CA GLU A 2 -17.31 16.21 -14.54
C GLU A 2 -17.18 15.25 -15.74
N GLY A 3 -16.41 15.62 -16.77
CA GLY A 3 -16.25 14.78 -17.97
C GLY A 3 -15.60 13.41 -17.73
N MET A 4 -14.63 13.31 -16.80
CA MET A 4 -13.94 12.04 -16.49
C MET A 4 -14.80 11.07 -15.67
N LEU A 5 -15.64 11.59 -14.77
CA LEU A 5 -16.60 10.78 -14.00
C LEU A 5 -17.63 10.12 -14.92
N GLN A 6 -18.10 10.87 -15.92
CA GLN A 6 -19.05 10.37 -16.90
C GLN A 6 -18.44 9.30 -17.81
N SER A 7 -17.14 9.38 -18.13
CA SER A 7 -16.43 8.33 -18.87
C SER A 7 -16.33 7.04 -18.06
N ALA A 8 -15.95 7.13 -16.78
CA ALA A 8 -15.80 5.97 -15.90
C ALA A 8 -17.14 5.24 -15.64
N GLU A 9 -18.26 5.96 -15.55
CA GLU A 9 -19.59 5.34 -15.43
C GLU A 9 -20.06 4.64 -16.70
N VAL A 10 -19.66 5.13 -17.87
CA VAL A 10 -19.97 4.52 -19.17
C VAL A 10 -19.08 3.29 -19.39
N GLU A 11 -17.77 3.42 -19.17
CA GLU A 11 -16.81 2.30 -19.21
C GLU A 11 -17.15 1.22 -18.17
N GLY A 12 -17.62 1.63 -16.99
CA GLY A 12 -18.12 0.71 -15.98
C GLY A 12 -19.31 -0.12 -16.48
N ARG A 13 -20.27 0.51 -17.17
CA ARG A 13 -21.43 -0.19 -17.75
C ARG A 13 -21.06 -1.14 -18.87
N ASP A 14 -20.06 -0.80 -19.68
CA ASP A 14 -19.53 -1.72 -20.70
C ASP A 14 -18.82 -2.92 -20.04
N PHE A 15 -18.14 -2.71 -18.90
CA PHE A 15 -17.49 -3.76 -18.11
C PHE A 15 -18.43 -4.85 -17.60
N ASP A 16 -19.67 -4.51 -17.30
CA ASP A 16 -20.68 -5.47 -16.81
C ASP A 16 -21.32 -6.28 -17.95
N ASN A 17 -21.28 -5.78 -19.19
CA ASN A 17 -22.02 -6.35 -20.32
C ASN A 17 -21.15 -7.05 -21.37
N ASN A 18 -19.83 -6.84 -21.36
CA ASN A 18 -18.91 -7.47 -22.30
C ASN A 18 -17.94 -8.44 -21.59
N ARG A 19 -17.61 -9.55 -22.25
CA ARG A 19 -16.46 -10.39 -21.86
C ARG A 19 -15.19 -9.67 -22.33
N TYR A 20 -14.52 -9.01 -21.40
CA TYR A 20 -13.17 -8.49 -21.64
C TYR A 20 -12.17 -9.66 -21.63
N ASP A 21 -11.06 -9.49 -22.34
CA ASP A 21 -9.93 -10.42 -22.27
C ASP A 21 -9.48 -10.60 -20.81
N GLU A 22 -8.86 -11.74 -20.49
CA GLU A 22 -8.44 -12.13 -19.12
C GLU A 22 -7.56 -11.09 -18.38
N CYS A 23 -7.07 -10.09 -19.10
CA CYS A 23 -6.19 -9.03 -18.62
C CYS A 23 -6.91 -7.79 -18.07
N LEU A 24 -8.23 -7.66 -18.26
CA LEU A 24 -9.00 -6.47 -17.90
C LEU A 24 -9.96 -6.78 -16.75
N TRP A 25 -9.80 -6.08 -15.63
CA TRP A 25 -10.61 -6.28 -14.43
C TRP A 25 -10.94 -4.95 -13.74
N ARG A 26 -12.16 -4.85 -13.22
CA ARG A 26 -12.69 -3.65 -12.57
C ARG A 26 -12.80 -3.89 -11.07
N VAL A 27 -12.21 -2.98 -10.29
CA VAL A 27 -12.30 -3.00 -8.83
C VAL A 27 -12.94 -1.70 -8.36
N LYS A 28 -13.97 -1.81 -7.51
CA LYS A 28 -14.48 -0.67 -6.75
C LYS A 28 -13.84 -0.67 -5.37
N LEU A 29 -12.98 0.32 -5.13
CA LEU A 29 -12.38 0.50 -3.81
C LEU A 29 -13.41 1.16 -2.87
N PRO A 30 -13.46 0.77 -1.58
CA PRO A 30 -14.33 1.41 -0.60
C PRO A 30 -13.79 2.78 -0.15
N HIS A 31 -12.61 3.18 -0.65
CA HIS A 31 -11.90 4.40 -0.30
C HIS A 31 -11.30 5.04 -1.55
N GLN A 32 -10.96 6.32 -1.45
CA GLN A 32 -10.25 7.03 -2.50
C GLN A 32 -8.77 6.62 -2.47
N ALA A 33 -8.33 5.85 -3.47
CA ALA A 33 -6.93 5.49 -3.59
C ALA A 33 -6.07 6.71 -3.94
N ARG A 34 -5.00 6.89 -3.17
CA ARG A 34 -3.93 7.86 -3.39
C ARG A 34 -2.79 7.28 -4.23
N SER A 35 -2.51 5.98 -4.09
CA SER A 35 -1.55 5.26 -4.93
C SER A 35 -2.03 3.83 -5.14
N VAL A 36 -1.78 3.30 -6.33
CA VAL A 36 -2.07 1.91 -6.71
C VAL A 36 -0.87 1.34 -7.44
N VAL A 37 -0.55 0.06 -7.18
CA VAL A 37 0.47 -0.69 -7.92
C VAL A 37 0.02 -2.13 -8.13
N THR A 38 0.23 -2.66 -9.32
CA THR A 38 -0.12 -4.04 -9.66
C THR A 38 1.02 -4.98 -9.35
N SER A 39 0.72 -6.08 -8.66
CA SER A 39 1.70 -7.14 -8.40
C SER A 39 2.29 -7.66 -9.71
N LYS A 40 3.57 -7.98 -9.68
CA LYS A 40 4.28 -8.61 -10.80
C LYS A 40 4.33 -10.12 -10.68
N LEU A 41 4.15 -10.63 -9.46
CA LEU A 41 4.23 -12.06 -9.15
C LEU A 41 2.85 -12.71 -8.99
N ARG A 42 1.83 -11.94 -8.61
CA ARG A 42 0.52 -12.44 -8.19
C ARG A 42 -0.62 -11.76 -8.93
N ARG A 43 -1.80 -12.39 -8.94
CA ARG A 43 -3.02 -11.83 -9.52
C ARG A 43 -3.70 -10.86 -8.55
N CYS A 44 -2.96 -9.85 -8.11
CA CYS A 44 -3.45 -8.86 -7.14
C CYS A 44 -2.94 -7.44 -7.41
N MET A 45 -3.60 -6.47 -6.78
CA MET A 45 -3.20 -5.07 -6.73
C MET A 45 -3.07 -4.61 -5.28
N TYR A 46 -2.15 -3.68 -5.08
CA TYR A 46 -1.97 -2.95 -3.84
C TYR A 46 -2.51 -1.54 -4.05
N ALA A 47 -3.39 -1.08 -3.16
CA ALA A 47 -3.93 0.27 -3.17
C ALA A 47 -3.81 0.87 -1.77
N THR A 48 -3.57 2.17 -1.69
CA THR A 48 -3.55 2.87 -0.40
C THR A 48 -4.34 4.17 -0.46
N ASP A 49 -5.06 4.50 0.62
CA ASP A 49 -5.67 5.82 0.85
C ASP A 49 -4.68 6.81 1.52
N GLY A 50 -3.44 6.38 1.77
CA GLY A 50 -2.41 7.13 2.45
C GLY A 50 -2.19 6.71 3.91
N GLN A 51 -3.12 6.01 4.54
CA GLN A 51 -2.93 5.45 5.89
C GLN A 51 -2.96 3.93 5.89
N TRP A 52 -3.85 3.34 5.09
CA TRP A 52 -4.05 1.91 5.03
C TRP A 52 -3.59 1.36 3.69
N MET A 53 -2.98 0.19 3.73
CA MET A 53 -2.80 -0.67 2.57
C MET A 53 -4.05 -1.52 2.38
N THR A 54 -4.50 -1.69 1.14
CA THR A 54 -5.54 -2.61 0.72
C THR A 54 -4.99 -3.50 -0.39
N ILE A 55 -5.05 -4.81 -0.20
CA ILE A 55 -4.69 -5.79 -1.23
C ILE A 55 -5.98 -6.34 -1.84
N ILE A 56 -6.11 -6.25 -3.17
CA ILE A 56 -7.25 -6.74 -3.92
C ILE A 56 -6.81 -7.87 -4.84
N ARG A 57 -7.48 -9.02 -4.76
CA ARG A 57 -7.29 -10.15 -5.68
C ARG A 57 -8.20 -10.05 -6.90
N GLN A 58 -7.73 -10.55 -8.04
CA GLN A 58 -8.46 -10.56 -9.30
C GLN A 58 -9.53 -11.66 -9.37
N ASP A 59 -9.32 -12.78 -8.69
CA ASP A 59 -10.06 -14.04 -8.86
C ASP A 59 -11.27 -14.21 -7.94
N HIS A 60 -11.43 -13.36 -6.94
CA HIS A 60 -12.50 -13.42 -5.94
C HIS A 60 -13.22 -12.08 -5.83
N ASN A 61 -14.44 -12.09 -5.28
CA ASN A 61 -15.23 -10.90 -4.99
C ASN A 61 -14.29 -9.79 -4.44
N PRO A 62 -14.10 -8.66 -5.14
CA PRO A 62 -13.02 -7.69 -4.91
C PRO A 62 -13.09 -6.96 -3.57
N LYS A 63 -13.95 -7.43 -2.65
CA LYS A 63 -14.09 -6.98 -1.28
C LYS A 63 -12.85 -7.38 -0.48
N LEU A 64 -11.80 -6.55 -0.60
CA LEU A 64 -10.66 -6.41 0.31
C LEU A 64 -10.12 -7.72 0.86
N PHE A 65 -9.32 -8.42 0.07
CA PHE A 65 -8.65 -9.63 0.51
C PHE A 65 -7.77 -9.37 1.75
N ARG A 66 -7.17 -8.18 1.85
CA ARG A 66 -6.46 -7.75 3.05
C ARG A 66 -6.46 -6.23 3.21
N ARG A 67 -6.47 -5.76 4.45
CA ARG A 67 -6.23 -4.36 4.80
C ARG A 67 -5.39 -4.26 6.08
N PHE A 68 -4.39 -3.39 6.09
CA PHE A 68 -3.54 -3.13 7.27
C PHE A 68 -2.99 -1.70 7.28
N GLU A 69 -2.59 -1.21 8.44
CA GLU A 69 -2.12 0.17 8.62
C GLU A 69 -0.65 0.31 8.20
N LEU A 70 -0.33 1.33 7.41
CA LEU A 70 1.01 1.55 6.86
C LEU A 70 1.91 2.40 7.76
N THR A 71 1.36 3.07 8.75
CA THR A 71 2.10 3.95 9.69
C THR A 71 2.74 3.17 10.83
N ASP A 72 2.38 1.89 10.99
CA ASP A 72 2.77 1.01 12.10
C ASP A 72 2.42 1.61 13.49
N ASN A 73 1.29 2.31 13.59
CA ASN A 73 0.85 3.00 14.81
C ASN A 73 1.88 3.96 15.42
N ASN A 74 2.87 4.44 14.65
CA ASN A 74 3.88 5.36 15.18
C ASN A 74 3.28 6.77 15.36
N PRO A 75 3.05 7.25 16.60
CA PRO A 75 2.40 8.54 16.84
C PRO A 75 3.34 9.73 16.64
N PHE A 76 4.65 9.50 16.62
CA PHE A 76 5.67 10.56 16.56
C PHE A 76 5.91 11.05 15.14
N CYS A 77 5.57 10.23 14.14
CA CYS A 77 5.77 10.56 12.74
C CYS A 77 4.50 10.32 11.93
N PRO A 78 3.47 11.17 12.09
CA PRO A 78 2.28 11.10 11.26
C PRO A 78 2.68 11.30 9.81
N SER A 79 2.42 10.29 8.99
CA SER A 79 2.88 10.23 7.61
C SER A 79 1.78 9.67 6.73
N PHE A 80 1.44 10.38 5.64
CA PHE A 80 0.51 9.88 4.64
C PHE A 80 1.28 9.35 3.44
N ILE A 81 1.04 8.09 3.10
CA ILE A 81 1.67 7.44 1.95
C ILE A 81 1.18 8.09 0.67
N SER A 82 2.14 8.49 -0.16
CA SER A 82 1.89 9.14 -1.45
C SER A 82 2.25 8.24 -2.63
N GLN A 83 3.10 7.25 -2.42
CA GLN A 83 3.56 6.35 -3.47
C GLN A 83 3.83 4.95 -2.91
N LEU A 84 3.50 3.94 -3.71
CA LEU A 84 3.85 2.54 -3.48
C LEU A 84 4.85 2.09 -4.55
N ILE A 85 5.89 1.36 -4.15
CA ILE A 85 6.87 0.76 -5.05
C ILE A 85 6.99 -0.72 -4.67
N LEU A 86 6.90 -1.59 -5.66
CA LEU A 86 7.14 -3.03 -5.47
C LEU A 86 8.62 -3.33 -5.59
N ILE A 87 9.10 -4.19 -4.69
CA ILE A 87 10.45 -4.72 -4.73
C ILE A 87 10.42 -6.23 -4.56
N ASN A 88 11.50 -6.89 -4.98
CA ASN A 88 11.65 -8.35 -4.92
C ASN A 88 10.52 -9.10 -5.64
N ASP A 89 10.14 -8.59 -6.82
CA ASP A 89 9.08 -9.08 -7.68
C ASP A 89 9.28 -10.50 -8.21
N MET A 90 10.48 -11.05 -8.10
CA MET A 90 10.84 -12.39 -8.60
C MET A 90 10.79 -13.51 -7.55
N SER A 91 10.63 -13.20 -6.25
CA SER A 91 10.63 -14.24 -5.21
C SER A 91 9.60 -14.00 -4.11
N ARG A 92 9.81 -12.95 -3.30
CA ARG A 92 8.96 -12.57 -2.17
C ARG A 92 8.71 -11.08 -2.25
N GLU A 93 7.74 -10.72 -3.07
CA GLU A 93 7.34 -9.34 -3.33
C GLU A 93 7.04 -8.59 -2.02
N MET A 94 7.74 -7.48 -1.81
CA MET A 94 7.54 -6.55 -0.70
C MET A 94 7.12 -5.19 -1.25
N VAL A 95 6.57 -4.36 -0.37
CA VAL A 95 6.05 -3.04 -0.74
C VAL A 95 6.80 -1.95 0.01
N ILE A 96 7.43 -1.05 -0.73
CA ILE A 96 7.91 0.22 -0.20
C ILE A 96 6.74 1.22 -0.22
N ALA A 97 6.40 1.75 0.96
CA ALA A 97 5.43 2.81 1.16
C ALA A 97 6.15 4.13 1.45
N CYS A 98 6.11 5.05 0.48
CA CYS A 98 6.77 6.35 0.55
C CYS A 98 5.77 7.43 0.94
N SER A 99 6.01 8.12 2.06
CA SER A 99 5.21 9.24 2.50
C SER A 99 5.68 10.56 1.90
N SER A 100 4.75 11.51 1.76
CA SER A 100 5.03 12.87 1.29
C SER A 100 5.98 13.65 2.21
N ASN A 101 6.16 13.23 3.46
CA ASN A 101 7.07 13.86 4.40
C ASN A 101 8.49 13.23 4.38
N GLY A 102 8.78 12.34 3.43
CA GLY A 102 10.09 11.69 3.29
C GLY A 102 10.27 10.41 4.11
N VAL A 103 9.28 10.00 4.92
CA VAL A 103 9.33 8.70 5.60
C VAL A 103 9.10 7.57 4.60
N VAL A 104 9.95 6.55 4.67
CA VAL A 104 9.86 5.36 3.82
C VAL A 104 9.73 4.13 4.71
N ARG A 105 8.76 3.26 4.41
CA ARG A 105 8.56 1.99 5.13
C ARG A 105 8.53 0.82 4.15
N ILE A 106 9.17 -0.28 4.50
CA ILE A 106 9.20 -1.51 3.72
C ILE A 106 8.33 -2.53 4.44
N TRP A 107 7.28 -2.99 3.78
CA TRP A 107 6.32 -3.95 4.29
C TRP A 107 6.44 -5.28 3.56
N ASP A 108 6.43 -6.36 4.32
CA ASP A 108 6.23 -7.71 3.81
C ASP A 108 4.75 -8.10 3.98
N PRO A 109 4.00 -8.26 2.87
CA PRO A 109 2.65 -8.80 2.93
C PRO A 109 2.59 -10.25 3.43
N CYS A 110 3.71 -10.97 3.60
CA CYS A 110 3.75 -12.33 4.14
C CYS A 110 2.89 -13.33 3.37
N PHE A 111 2.91 -13.24 2.04
CA PHE A 111 2.31 -14.26 1.17
C PHE A 111 3.02 -15.61 1.35
N LEU A 112 2.25 -16.69 1.24
CA LEU A 112 2.81 -18.03 1.09
C LEU A 112 3.56 -18.14 -0.24
N ALA A 113 4.55 -19.03 -0.30
CA ALA A 113 5.40 -19.18 -1.47
C ALA A 113 4.68 -19.87 -2.65
N TRP A 114 3.60 -20.62 -2.38
CA TRP A 114 2.92 -21.48 -3.35
C TRP A 114 1.49 -21.05 -3.69
N CYS A 115 0.95 -20.02 -3.02
CA CYS A 115 -0.39 -19.49 -3.31
C CYS A 115 -0.52 -18.02 -2.92
N ASP A 116 -1.67 -17.43 -3.24
CA ASP A 116 -2.00 -16.05 -2.92
C ASP A 116 -2.56 -15.86 -1.50
N ASP A 117 -2.44 -16.86 -0.61
CA ASP A 117 -2.80 -16.74 0.81
C ASP A 117 -1.62 -16.22 1.65
N TYR A 118 -1.87 -15.93 2.93
CA TYR A 118 -0.87 -15.36 3.83
C TYR A 118 -0.53 -16.30 4.98
N GLU A 119 0.74 -16.34 5.34
CA GLU A 119 1.24 -17.12 6.48
C GLU A 119 0.88 -16.47 7.82
N LYS A 120 0.96 -15.13 7.87
CA LYS A 120 0.86 -14.32 9.10
C LYS A 120 0.46 -12.88 8.80
N PRO A 121 0.18 -12.04 9.84
CA PRO A 121 0.00 -10.59 9.69
C PRO A 121 1.11 -9.93 8.84
N ALA A 122 0.79 -8.81 8.18
CA ALA A 122 1.78 -8.09 7.38
C ALA A 122 2.78 -7.45 8.34
N GLU A 123 4.05 -7.45 7.97
CA GLU A 123 5.14 -7.04 8.87
C GLU A 123 5.91 -5.86 8.30
N LEU A 124 6.21 -4.90 9.17
CA LEU A 124 7.16 -3.83 8.87
C LEU A 124 8.57 -4.42 8.93
N VAL A 125 9.20 -4.55 7.76
CA VAL A 125 10.56 -5.08 7.62
C VAL A 125 11.59 -4.02 8.01
N SER A 126 11.37 -2.78 7.56
CA SER A 126 12.28 -1.67 7.82
C SER A 126 11.59 -0.33 7.64
N ALA A 127 12.10 0.71 8.29
CA ALA A 127 11.65 2.08 8.12
C ALA A 127 12.85 3.02 8.10
N SER A 128 12.77 4.02 7.23
CA SER A 128 13.71 5.14 7.16
C SER A 128 12.95 6.44 7.41
N PHE A 129 13.49 7.25 8.30
CA PHE A 129 12.92 8.52 8.71
C PHE A 129 13.88 9.65 8.31
N PRO A 130 13.38 10.78 7.78
CA PRO A 130 14.22 11.92 7.49
C PRO A 130 14.88 12.43 8.77
N LEU A 131 16.15 12.83 8.70
CA LEU A 131 16.98 13.25 9.86
C LEU A 131 16.28 14.28 10.76
N GLU A 132 15.57 15.24 10.17
CA GLU A 132 14.82 16.29 10.91
C GLU A 132 13.69 15.75 11.79
N SER A 133 13.16 14.55 11.48
CA SER A 133 12.10 13.91 12.26
C SER A 133 12.61 13.15 13.49
N GLN A 134 13.92 12.87 13.58
CA GLN A 134 14.54 12.27 14.76
C GLN A 134 15.07 13.33 15.76
N MET A 135 15.26 14.58 15.33
CA MET A 135 15.94 15.63 16.09
C MET A 135 15.08 16.44 17.07
N LYS A 136 13.85 16.02 17.39
CA LYS A 136 13.00 16.69 18.39
C LYS A 136 13.08 16.07 19.80
N LEU A 137 14.22 15.49 20.16
CA LEU A 137 14.58 15.33 21.56
C LEU A 137 15.28 16.63 21.97
N SER A 138 14.53 17.52 22.61
CA SER A 138 15.10 18.70 23.28
C SER A 138 16.30 18.28 24.12
N ASP A 139 17.34 19.12 24.12
CA ASP A 139 18.69 18.94 24.69
C ASP A 139 18.79 18.31 26.09
N ASP A 140 17.70 18.19 26.85
CA ASP A 140 17.69 17.62 28.19
C ASP A 140 17.86 16.09 28.24
N THR A 141 17.61 15.37 27.14
CA THR A 141 17.79 13.89 27.12
C THR A 141 19.19 13.44 26.69
N ASN A 142 19.98 14.32 26.06
CA ASN A 142 21.35 14.02 25.66
C ASN A 142 22.40 14.31 26.74
N ARG A 143 22.00 14.80 27.92
CA ARG A 143 22.92 15.00 29.06
C ARG A 143 23.45 13.69 29.66
N CYS A 144 22.77 12.56 29.47
CA CYS A 144 23.16 11.30 30.11
C CYS A 144 24.12 10.42 29.29
N LEU A 145 24.65 10.90 28.16
CA LEU A 145 25.61 10.13 27.34
C LEU A 145 27.05 10.62 27.44
N PHE A 146 27.30 11.71 28.18
CA PHE A 146 28.63 12.22 28.50
C PHE A 146 28.68 12.71 29.95
N GLU A 147 28.54 11.78 30.90
CA GLU A 147 29.17 11.87 32.23
C GLU A 147 29.94 10.57 32.52
#